data_AF-A0A1J5KPF5-F1
#
_entry.id   AF-A0A1J5KPF5-F1
#
_cell.length_a   1.000
_cell.length_b   1.000
_cell.length_c   1.000
_cell.angle_alpha   90.00
_cell.angle_beta   90.00
_cell.angle_gamma   90.00
#
_symmetry.space_group_name_H-M   'P 1'
#
loop_
_entity.id
_entity.type
_entity.pdbx_description
1 polymer ?
#
loop_
_entity_poly.entity_id
_entity_poly.type
_entity_poly.pdbx_seq_one_letter_code
_entity_poly.pdbx_strand_id
1 'polypeptide(L)'
;MRYYNSSTGRFISEDPIGLAGGDHNIYRYVFNNPLVLKDAYGLAVGDWWDLYSNIMRSYEIGQEELKKRNTNAHNNISDALRHAEWQRRSTIETNSFTALLLGTGNEIKGFYNWLRNSNRPSFSKFLREVQMDLHNNMIGRNAGIVGSPVDISFLDTIDGGNVCTSRTY
;
A
#
# COMPACT_ATOMS: atom_id res chain seq x y z
N MET A 1 23.00 0.47 3.00
CA MET A 1 23.94 0.02 4.04
C MET A 1 23.91 1.00 5.20
N ARG A 2 23.69 0.50 6.41
CA ARG A 2 23.74 1.27 7.65
C ARG A 2 24.93 0.85 8.49
N TYR A 3 25.49 1.77 9.26
CA TYR A 3 26.50 1.45 10.27
C TYR A 3 25.82 1.12 11.59
N TYR A 4 26.10 -0.07 12.13
CA TYR A 4 25.59 -0.52 13.43
C TYR A 4 26.53 -0.08 14.55
N ASN A 5 25.98 0.50 15.62
CA ASN A 5 26.72 0.80 16.84
C ASN A 5 26.41 -0.26 17.91
N SER A 6 27.38 -1.12 18.17
CA SER A 6 27.29 -2.17 19.18
C SER A 6 27.20 -1.64 20.61
N SER A 7 27.74 -0.44 20.89
CA SER A 7 27.70 0.17 22.23
C SER A 7 26.29 0.62 22.61
N THR A 8 25.47 0.98 21.62
CA THR A 8 24.10 1.47 21.81
C THR A 8 23.03 0.49 21.34
N GLY A 9 23.41 -0.62 20.70
CA GLY A 9 22.49 -1.65 20.18
C GLY A 9 21.59 -1.18 19.03
N ARG A 10 22.03 -0.18 18.24
CA ARG A 10 21.18 0.52 17.25
C ARG A 10 21.98 0.94 16.02
N PHE A 11 21.28 1.23 14.92
CA PHE A 11 21.89 1.85 13.74
C PHE A 11 22.19 3.33 14.00
N ILE A 12 23.31 3.81 13.45
CA ILE A 12 23.78 5.20 13.60
C ILE A 12 23.00 6.15 12.66
N SER A 13 22.49 5.61 11.56
CA SER A 13 21.68 6.32 10.57
C SER A 13 20.28 5.70 10.49
N GLU A 14 19.30 6.51 10.09
CA GLU A 14 17.94 6.05 9.79
C GLU A 14 17.94 4.94 8.73
N ASP A 15 16.92 4.08 8.79
CA ASP A 15 16.63 3.09 7.75
C ASP A 15 16.43 3.78 6.39
N PRO A 16 17.24 3.46 5.36
CA PRO A 16 17.06 4.00 4.02
C PRO A 16 15.70 3.63 3.40
N ILE A 17 15.09 2.54 3.85
CA ILE A 17 13.73 2.15 3.43
C ILE A 17 12.66 2.57 4.44
N GLY A 18 13.06 3.34 5.46
CA GLY A 18 12.18 3.88 6.50
C GLY A 18 11.45 2.77 7.26
N LEU A 19 10.14 2.94 7.42
CA LEU A 19 9.28 1.96 8.09
C LEU A 19 9.14 0.63 7.31
N ALA A 20 9.65 0.55 6.09
CA ALA A 20 9.59 -0.67 5.28
C ALA A 20 10.49 -1.80 5.79
N GLY A 21 11.42 -1.51 6.72
CA GLY A 21 12.18 -2.52 7.45
C GLY A 21 11.34 -3.34 8.45
N GLY A 22 10.01 -3.10 8.51
CA GLY A 22 9.05 -3.82 9.35
C GLY A 22 8.95 -3.28 10.77
N ASP A 23 9.65 -2.18 11.08
CA ASP A 23 9.78 -1.64 12.42
C ASP A 23 9.41 -0.14 12.47
N HIS A 24 8.60 0.25 13.47
CA HIS A 24 8.25 1.66 13.74
C HIS A 24 9.45 2.50 14.19
N ASN A 25 10.51 1.85 14.65
CA ASN A 25 11.75 2.47 15.09
C ASN A 25 12.82 2.30 14.01
N ILE A 26 12.97 3.31 13.17
CA ILE A 26 13.91 3.37 12.02
C ILE A 26 15.40 3.31 12.41
N TYR A 27 15.72 3.26 13.70
CA TYR A 27 17.07 3.08 14.24
C TYR A 27 17.27 1.72 14.92
N ARG A 28 16.22 0.92 15.12
CA ARG A 28 16.28 -0.31 15.92
C ARG A 28 16.88 -1.45 15.10
N TYR A 29 17.82 -2.18 15.70
CA TYR A 29 18.40 -3.37 15.09
C TYR A 29 17.49 -4.58 15.39
N VAL A 30 17.00 -5.23 14.33
CA VAL A 30 16.32 -6.55 14.36
C VAL A 30 15.29 -6.72 15.50
N PHE A 31 14.42 -5.73 15.69
CA PHE A 31 13.38 -5.76 16.74
C PHE A 31 13.90 -5.97 18.18
N ASN A 32 15.17 -5.63 18.46
CA ASN A 32 15.88 -5.96 19.71
C ASN A 32 16.04 -7.47 19.97
N ASN A 33 15.98 -8.32 18.95
CA ASN A 33 16.20 -9.77 19.07
C ASN A 33 17.38 -10.27 18.20
N PRO A 34 18.62 -9.82 18.49
CA PRO A 34 19.80 -10.12 17.67
C PRO A 34 20.33 -11.55 17.84
N LEU A 35 19.81 -12.30 18.80
CA LEU A 35 20.16 -13.71 18.98
C LEU A 35 19.50 -14.61 17.92
N VAL A 36 18.35 -14.18 17.39
CA VAL A 36 17.53 -14.97 16.46
C VAL A 36 17.49 -14.37 15.06
N LEU A 37 17.55 -13.04 14.95
CA LEU A 37 17.32 -12.31 13.70
C LEU A 37 18.62 -11.65 13.20
N LYS A 38 18.78 -11.58 11.87
CA LYS A 38 19.92 -10.94 11.20
C LYS A 38 19.41 -10.02 10.09
N ASP A 39 19.89 -8.78 10.11
CA ASP A 39 19.74 -7.78 9.04
C ASP A 39 21.14 -7.55 8.45
N ALA A 40 21.40 -8.15 7.29
CA ALA A 40 22.75 -8.26 6.72
C ALA A 40 23.13 -7.04 5.87
N TYR A 41 22.15 -6.40 5.24
CA TYR A 41 22.36 -5.21 4.41
C TYR A 41 21.96 -3.91 5.11
N GLY A 42 21.41 -4.01 6.32
CA GLY A 42 20.91 -2.89 7.08
C GLY A 42 19.65 -2.31 6.44
N LEU A 43 18.72 -3.16 6.00
CA LEU A 43 17.46 -2.73 5.38
C LEU A 43 16.27 -3.42 6.07
N ALA A 44 16.30 -4.75 6.21
CA ALA A 44 15.28 -5.57 6.84
C ALA A 44 15.87 -6.91 7.30
N VAL A 45 15.11 -7.69 8.06
CA VAL A 45 15.51 -9.07 8.34
C VAL A 45 15.35 -9.90 7.06
N GLY A 46 16.43 -10.46 6.50
CA GLY A 46 16.36 -11.37 5.32
C GLY A 46 16.33 -10.72 3.92
N ASP A 47 16.32 -9.39 3.86
CA ASP A 47 16.67 -8.43 2.79
C ASP A 47 16.32 -8.65 1.30
N TRP A 48 16.54 -9.80 0.64
CA TRP A 48 16.26 -9.93 -0.82
C TRP A 48 15.13 -10.91 -1.17
N TRP A 49 15.01 -11.99 -0.42
CA TRP A 49 13.86 -12.90 -0.54
C TRP A 49 12.57 -12.26 -0.01
N ASP A 50 12.70 -11.31 0.91
CA ASP A 50 11.58 -10.63 1.55
C ASP A 50 10.91 -9.63 0.60
N LEU A 51 11.67 -8.89 -0.22
CA LEU A 51 11.08 -7.99 -1.22
C LEU A 51 10.28 -8.76 -2.27
N TYR A 52 10.84 -9.84 -2.81
CA TYR A 52 10.17 -10.66 -3.82
C TYR A 52 8.92 -11.35 -3.25
N SER A 53 9.02 -11.96 -2.07
CA SER A 53 7.87 -12.60 -1.41
C SER A 53 6.80 -11.59 -1.01
N ASN A 54 7.17 -10.42 -0.50
CA ASN A 54 6.23 -9.32 -0.22
C ASN A 54 5.53 -8.84 -1.50
N ILE A 55 6.27 -8.67 -2.60
CA ILE A 55 5.68 -8.31 -3.91
C ILE A 55 4.69 -9.39 -4.36
N MET A 56 5.09 -10.66 -4.32
CA MET A 56 4.22 -11.76 -4.73
C MET A 56 2.98 -11.86 -3.85
N ARG A 57 3.14 -11.73 -2.53
CA ARG A 57 2.01 -11.78 -1.60
C ARG A 57 1.05 -10.62 -1.82
N SER A 58 1.55 -9.40 -1.98
CA SER A 58 0.72 -8.23 -2.29
C SER A 58 0.00 -8.40 -3.64
N TYR A 59 0.64 -9.00 -4.65
CA TYR A 59 -0.01 -9.32 -5.92
C TYR A 59 -1.14 -10.35 -5.75
N GLU A 60 -0.91 -11.44 -5.00
CA GLU A 60 -1.92 -12.46 -4.70
C GLU A 60 -3.13 -11.87 -3.98
N ILE A 61 -2.90 -11.03 -2.96
CA ILE A 61 -3.97 -10.32 -2.24
C ILE A 61 -4.82 -9.51 -3.24
N GLY A 62 -4.20 -8.81 -4.18
CA GLY A 62 -4.93 -8.08 -5.22
C GLY A 62 -5.82 -9.00 -6.06
N GLN A 63 -5.34 -10.18 -6.44
CA GLN A 63 -6.13 -11.19 -7.16
C GLN A 63 -7.26 -11.76 -6.30
N GLU A 64 -7.04 -11.96 -5.00
CA GLU A 64 -8.07 -12.40 -4.06
C GLU A 64 -9.17 -11.35 -3.90
N GLU A 65 -8.82 -10.07 -3.72
CA GLU A 65 -9.80 -8.98 -3.61
C GLU A 65 -10.57 -8.76 -4.92
N LEU A 66 -9.94 -8.96 -6.08
CA LEU A 66 -10.61 -8.97 -7.38
C LEU A 66 -11.68 -10.07 -7.47
N LYS A 67 -11.43 -11.26 -6.92
CA LYS A 67 -12.39 -12.38 -6.96
C LYS A 67 -13.56 -12.22 -5.99
N LYS A 68 -13.37 -11.51 -4.89
CA LYS A 68 -14.42 -11.30 -3.86
C LYS A 68 -15.50 -10.32 -4.31
N ARG A 69 -15.23 -9.53 -5.34
CA ARG A 69 -16.03 -8.36 -5.71
C ARG A 69 -16.33 -8.38 -7.20
N ASN A 70 -17.37 -7.67 -7.62
CA ASN A 70 -17.73 -7.63 -9.02
C ASN A 70 -16.57 -6.98 -9.82
N THR A 71 -15.92 -7.75 -10.71
CA THR A 71 -14.76 -7.28 -11.49
C THR A 71 -15.12 -6.19 -12.50
N ASN A 72 -16.41 -6.10 -12.86
CA ASN A 72 -16.92 -5.06 -13.77
C ASN A 72 -17.45 -3.83 -13.01
N ALA A 73 -17.39 -3.85 -11.68
CA ALA A 73 -17.63 -2.67 -10.88
C ALA A 73 -16.39 -1.77 -10.97
N HIS A 74 -16.55 -0.71 -11.73
CA HIS A 74 -15.69 0.46 -11.75
C HIS A 74 -16.45 1.58 -11.03
N ASN A 75 -15.75 2.49 -10.37
CA ASN A 75 -16.30 3.77 -9.94
C ASN A 75 -17.36 3.73 -8.84
N ASN A 76 -17.64 2.56 -8.25
CA ASN A 76 -18.64 2.39 -7.19
C ASN A 76 -18.02 1.85 -5.90
N ILE A 77 -18.84 1.64 -4.86
CA ILE A 77 -18.35 1.20 -3.54
C ILE A 77 -17.60 -0.14 -3.58
N SER A 78 -17.95 -1.05 -4.49
CA SER A 78 -17.25 -2.32 -4.66
C SER A 78 -15.83 -2.14 -5.21
N ASP A 79 -15.64 -1.13 -6.07
CA ASP A 79 -14.33 -0.74 -6.58
C ASP A 79 -13.50 -0.05 -5.49
N ALA A 80 -14.09 0.94 -4.83
CA ALA A 80 -13.48 1.68 -3.73
C ALA A 80 -12.99 0.75 -2.61
N LEU A 81 -13.84 -0.17 -2.19
CA LEU A 81 -13.49 -1.18 -1.20
C LEU A 81 -12.35 -2.08 -1.69
N ARG A 82 -12.33 -2.45 -2.99
CA ARG A 82 -11.29 -3.33 -3.57
C ARG A 82 -9.91 -2.68 -3.44
N HIS A 83 -9.82 -1.40 -3.76
CA HIS A 83 -8.59 -0.63 -3.57
C HIS A 83 -8.20 -0.56 -2.08
N ALA A 84 -9.15 -0.21 -1.21
CA ALA A 84 -8.88 -0.08 0.22
C ALA A 84 -8.48 -1.42 0.90
N GLU A 85 -9.20 -2.51 0.64
CA GLU A 85 -8.90 -3.81 1.25
C GLU A 85 -7.62 -4.42 0.71
N TRP A 86 -7.33 -4.25 -0.59
CA TRP A 86 -6.08 -4.71 -1.14
C TRP A 86 -4.92 -4.00 -0.42
N GLN A 87 -4.99 -2.68 -0.29
CA GLN A 87 -3.97 -1.93 0.43
C GLN A 87 -3.88 -2.28 1.91
N ARG A 88 -5.00 -2.40 2.62
CA ARG A 88 -5.02 -2.78 4.04
C ARG A 88 -4.34 -4.12 4.27
N ARG A 89 -4.73 -5.13 3.49
CA ARG A 89 -4.18 -6.48 3.60
C ARG A 89 -2.72 -6.54 3.18
N SER A 90 -2.34 -5.90 2.06
CA SER A 90 -0.94 -5.82 1.66
C SER A 90 -0.10 -5.14 2.74
N THR A 91 -0.59 -4.09 3.39
CA THR A 91 0.13 -3.46 4.50
C THR A 91 0.30 -4.39 5.70
N ILE A 92 -0.74 -5.13 6.10
CA ILE A 92 -0.70 -6.04 7.26
C ILE A 92 0.16 -7.28 6.98
N GLU A 93 0.02 -7.86 5.80
CA GLU A 93 0.64 -9.15 5.45
C GLU A 93 2.05 -8.98 4.86
N THR A 94 2.44 -7.75 4.48
CA THR A 94 3.77 -7.43 3.94
C THR A 94 4.34 -6.20 4.64
N ASN A 95 4.22 -5.01 4.06
CA ASN A 95 4.53 -3.72 4.66
C ASN A 95 3.90 -2.57 3.84
N SER A 96 3.89 -1.36 4.38
CA SER A 96 3.31 -0.18 3.73
C SER A 96 3.98 0.25 2.43
N PHE A 97 5.28 -0.02 2.27
CA PHE A 97 6.02 0.33 1.05
C PHE A 97 5.63 -0.58 -0.12
N THR A 98 5.57 -1.90 0.11
CA THR A 98 5.12 -2.87 -0.89
C THR A 98 3.66 -2.65 -1.27
N ALA A 99 2.79 -2.32 -0.30
CA ALA A 99 1.40 -1.95 -0.57
C ALA A 99 1.31 -0.73 -1.52
N LEU A 100 2.03 0.35 -1.19
CA LEU A 100 2.11 1.55 -2.04
C LEU A 100 2.58 1.22 -3.45
N LEU A 101 3.71 0.50 -3.57
CA LEU A 101 4.35 0.20 -4.86
C LEU A 101 3.41 -0.54 -5.82
N LEU A 102 2.72 -1.59 -5.34
CA LEU A 102 1.82 -2.37 -6.21
C LEU A 102 0.44 -1.73 -6.39
N GLY A 103 -0.09 -1.07 -5.37
CA GLY A 103 -1.38 -0.38 -5.44
C GLY A 103 -1.38 0.71 -6.50
N THR A 104 -0.42 1.63 -6.39
CA THR A 104 -0.24 2.74 -7.34
C THR A 104 0.29 2.27 -8.70
N GLY A 105 1.11 1.21 -8.72
CA GLY A 105 1.60 0.61 -9.97
C GLY A 105 0.46 0.14 -10.89
N ASN A 106 -0.66 -0.33 -10.33
CA ASN A 106 -1.83 -0.71 -11.12
C ASN A 106 -2.59 0.50 -11.68
N GLU A 107 -2.57 1.65 -11.01
CA GLU A 107 -3.12 2.91 -11.54
C GLU A 107 -2.28 3.44 -12.71
N ILE A 108 -0.94 3.29 -12.65
CA ILE A 108 -0.02 3.66 -13.75
C ILE A 108 -0.33 2.83 -15.02
N LYS A 109 -0.67 1.54 -14.87
CA LYS A 109 -1.15 0.72 -16.00
C LYS A 109 -2.46 1.29 -16.56
N GLY A 110 -3.35 1.79 -15.70
CA GLY A 110 -4.57 2.52 -16.09
C GLY A 110 -4.25 3.73 -16.96
N PHE A 111 -3.27 4.55 -16.59
CA PHE A 111 -2.82 5.69 -17.38
C PHE A 111 -2.25 5.29 -18.75
N TYR A 112 -1.40 4.26 -18.79
CA TYR A 112 -0.88 3.72 -20.06
C TYR A 112 -2.01 3.21 -20.97
N ASN A 113 -3.02 2.56 -20.38
CA ASN A 113 -4.21 2.11 -21.09
C ASN A 113 -5.05 3.27 -21.63
N TRP A 114 -5.16 4.36 -20.89
CA TRP A 114 -5.85 5.58 -21.33
C TRP A 114 -5.15 6.25 -22.51
N LEU A 115 -3.81 6.32 -22.50
CA LEU A 115 -3.04 6.91 -23.59
C LEU A 115 -3.21 6.18 -24.93
N ARG A 116 -3.33 4.84 -24.89
CA ARG A 116 -3.42 3.98 -26.09
C ARG A 116 -4.84 3.70 -26.57
N ASN A 117 -5.87 4.12 -25.83
CA ASN A 117 -7.27 3.82 -26.16
C ASN A 117 -7.87 4.93 -27.05
N SER A 118 -8.25 4.56 -28.28
CA SER A 118 -8.90 5.47 -29.24
C SER A 118 -10.29 5.94 -28.81
N ASN A 119 -10.96 5.22 -27.90
CA ASN A 119 -12.26 5.57 -27.33
C ASN A 119 -12.14 5.82 -25.81
N ARG A 120 -11.16 6.65 -25.42
CA ARG A 120 -10.86 6.96 -24.02
C ARG A 120 -11.85 7.95 -23.40
N PRO A 121 -12.11 7.88 -22.08
CA PRO A 121 -12.89 8.89 -21.37
C PRO A 121 -12.22 10.26 -21.40
N SER A 122 -13.00 11.32 -21.11
CA SER A 122 -12.46 12.68 -21.01
C SER A 122 -11.33 12.73 -19.96
N PHE A 123 -10.38 13.65 -20.16
CA PHE A 123 -9.26 13.81 -19.23
C PHE A 123 -9.74 14.13 -17.80
N SER A 124 -10.82 14.92 -17.66
CA SER A 124 -11.42 15.21 -16.35
C SER A 124 -11.99 13.97 -15.66
N LYS A 125 -12.68 13.10 -16.42
CA LYS A 125 -13.20 11.84 -15.88
C LYS A 125 -12.06 10.89 -15.48
N PHE A 126 -11.03 10.79 -16.31
CA PHE A 126 -9.83 10.02 -16.00
C PHE A 126 -9.15 10.51 -14.70
N LEU A 127 -8.93 11.82 -14.54
CA LEU A 127 -8.32 12.35 -13.32
C LEU A 127 -9.18 12.08 -12.07
N ARG A 128 -10.50 12.13 -12.20
CA ARG A 128 -11.41 11.81 -11.10
C ARG A 128 -11.30 10.33 -10.69
N GLU A 129 -11.15 9.42 -11.65
CA GLU A 129 -10.92 7.99 -11.41
C GLU A 129 -9.59 7.75 -10.67
N VAL A 130 -8.50 8.37 -11.14
CA VAL A 130 -7.20 8.28 -10.46
C VAL A 130 -7.26 8.82 -9.03
N GLN A 131 -7.94 9.95 -8.82
CA GLN A 131 -8.07 10.53 -7.48
C GLN A 131 -8.85 9.62 -6.53
N MET A 132 -9.95 9.02 -7.01
CA MET A 132 -10.75 8.06 -6.24
C MET A 132 -9.91 6.84 -5.84
N ASP A 133 -9.17 6.25 -6.77
CA ASP A 133 -8.33 5.08 -6.53
C ASP A 133 -7.22 5.36 -5.52
N LEU A 134 -6.51 6.49 -5.68
CA LEU A 134 -5.45 6.93 -4.77
C LEU A 134 -5.97 7.17 -3.35
N HIS A 135 -7.14 7.81 -3.24
CA HIS A 135 -7.78 8.09 -1.96
C HIS A 135 -8.15 6.80 -1.24
N ASN A 136 -8.83 5.88 -1.93
CA ASN A 136 -9.22 4.60 -1.35
C ASN A 136 -8.00 3.73 -0.99
N ASN A 137 -6.96 3.77 -1.82
CA ASN A 137 -5.68 3.13 -1.54
C ASN A 137 -5.01 3.69 -0.27
N MET A 138 -5.12 4.99 -0.03
CA MET A 138 -4.63 5.64 1.19
C MET A 138 -5.44 5.23 2.42
N ILE A 139 -6.78 5.22 2.35
CA ILE A 139 -7.65 4.76 3.45
C ILE A 139 -7.29 3.32 3.85
N GLY A 140 -7.13 2.45 2.86
CA GLY A 140 -6.69 1.07 3.06
C GLY A 140 -5.36 0.94 3.78
N ARG A 141 -4.32 1.62 3.28
CA ARG A 141 -2.98 1.60 3.90
C ARG A 141 -3.02 2.09 5.34
N ASN A 142 -3.74 3.18 5.62
CA ASN A 142 -3.86 3.72 6.96
C ASN A 142 -4.53 2.71 7.92
N ALA A 143 -5.62 2.07 7.50
CA ALA A 143 -6.27 1.01 8.25
C ALA A 143 -5.31 -0.17 8.51
N GLY A 144 -4.49 -0.52 7.52
CA GLY A 144 -3.49 -1.59 7.64
C GLY A 144 -2.40 -1.26 8.66
N ILE A 145 -1.89 -0.03 8.66
CA ILE A 145 -0.85 0.45 9.60
C ILE A 145 -1.34 0.34 11.05
N VAL A 146 -2.60 0.67 11.31
CA VAL A 146 -3.18 0.61 12.67
C VAL A 146 -3.84 -0.73 13.00
N GLY A 147 -3.85 -1.68 12.06
CA GLY A 147 -4.48 -2.99 12.23
C GLY A 147 -6.01 -2.95 12.34
N SER A 148 -6.66 -1.89 11.85
CA SER A 148 -8.13 -1.74 11.90
C SER A 148 -8.80 -2.25 10.62
N PRO A 149 -10.10 -2.58 10.65
CA PRO A 149 -10.90 -2.73 9.43
C PRO A 149 -10.91 -1.46 8.58
N VAL A 150 -11.23 -1.58 7.28
CA VAL A 150 -11.53 -0.42 6.43
C VAL A 150 -12.85 0.20 6.88
N ASP A 151 -12.82 1.48 7.22
CA ASP A 151 -14.03 2.25 7.48
C ASP A 151 -14.61 2.76 6.15
N ILE A 152 -15.75 2.18 5.79
CA ILE A 152 -16.45 2.44 4.52
C ILE A 152 -16.95 3.88 4.40
N SER A 153 -17.08 4.60 5.52
CA SER A 153 -17.57 5.98 5.56
C SER A 153 -16.54 7.03 5.13
N PHE A 154 -15.31 6.59 4.84
CA PHE A 154 -14.26 7.43 4.28
C PHE A 154 -13.94 7.10 2.82
N LEU A 155 -14.67 6.18 2.18
CA LEU A 155 -14.39 5.78 0.80
C LEU A 155 -15.03 6.74 -0.21
N ASP A 156 -14.31 7.03 -1.31
CA ASP A 156 -14.80 7.86 -2.41
C ASP A 156 -15.29 6.98 -3.58
N THR A 157 -16.33 7.45 -4.29
CA THR A 157 -16.90 6.80 -5.48
C THR A 157 -17.30 7.85 -6.53
N ILE A 158 -17.53 7.43 -7.78
CA ILE A 158 -17.94 8.32 -8.88
C ILE A 158 -19.40 8.08 -9.30
N ASP A 159 -19.87 6.82 -9.34
CA ASP A 159 -21.16 6.46 -9.96
C ASP A 159 -22.37 6.48 -9.00
N GLY A 160 -22.16 6.71 -7.70
CA GLY A 160 -23.29 6.74 -6.76
C GLY A 160 -22.90 6.75 -5.29
N GLY A 161 -22.88 7.96 -4.73
CA GLY A 161 -22.96 8.22 -3.30
C GLY A 161 -21.64 8.71 -2.71
N ASN A 162 -21.57 10.02 -2.46
CA ASN A 162 -20.66 10.55 -1.45
C ASN A 162 -20.83 9.71 -0.18
N VAL A 163 -19.78 9.02 0.27
CA VAL A 163 -19.52 8.94 1.70
C VAL A 163 -18.22 9.68 1.98
N CYS A 164 -18.17 10.93 1.54
CA CYS A 164 -17.45 11.97 2.25
C CYS A 164 -18.02 13.31 1.83
N THR A 165 -19.01 13.77 2.58
CA THR A 165 -19.28 15.21 2.70
C THR A 165 -17.97 15.89 3.02
N SER A 166 -17.64 16.92 2.24
CA SER A 166 -16.65 17.95 2.55
C SER A 166 -16.52 18.17 4.06
N ARG A 167 -15.38 17.77 4.66
CA ARG A 167 -14.92 18.45 5.87
C ARG A 167 -14.06 19.62 5.42
N THR A 168 -14.74 20.76 5.33
CA THR A 168 -14.17 22.09 5.50
C THR A 168 -13.28 22.08 6.75
N TYR A 169 -12.03 22.53 6.61
CA TYR A 169 -11.30 23.18 7.70
C TYR A 169 -11.45 24.69 7.54
#